data_AF-A0A524KB20-F1
#
_entry.id   AF-A0A524KB20-F1
#
_cell.length_a   1.000
_cell.length_b   1.000
_cell.length_c   1.000
_cell.angle_alpha   90.00
_cell.angle_beta   90.00
_cell.angle_gamma   90.00
#
_symmetry.space_group_name_H-M   'P 1'
#
loop_
_entity.id
_entity.type
_entity.pdbx_description
1 polymer ?
#
loop_
_entity_poly.entity_id
_entity_poly.type
_entity_poly.pdbx_seq_one_letter_code
_entity_poly.pdbx_strand_id
1 'polypeptide(L)'
;MFDTPWLLLLAAGLPVYLVAARMARRGGRRGIRLPLDPWGGPPSPDAPLAWRAALVLSALAIAASWIAVSVAAAGPVLVERSPVPFRSELDIVFVVDVSPSMAAMDLEPTRLEAAIALVRDFLSDAQGAAGASVGLVAFGAEASLICPPTRDYTILDELL
;
A
#
# COMPACT_ATOMS: atom_id res chain seq x y z
N MET A 1 -0.62 3.95 5.64
CA MET A 1 -1.92 3.26 5.81
C MET A 1 -1.64 1.94 6.53
N PHE A 2 -2.51 1.44 7.39
CA PHE A 2 -2.30 0.13 8.04
C PHE A 2 -3.16 -0.91 7.32
N ASP A 3 -2.60 -2.09 7.04
CA ASP A 3 -3.35 -3.17 6.39
C ASP A 3 -4.45 -3.73 7.33
N THR A 4 -4.16 -3.77 8.64
CA THR A 4 -5.08 -4.31 9.65
C THR A 4 -5.13 -3.41 10.89
N PRO A 5 -5.83 -2.26 10.80
CA PRO A 5 -5.79 -1.22 11.85
C PRO A 5 -6.37 -1.68 13.19
N TRP A 6 -7.25 -2.68 13.20
CA TRP A 6 -7.87 -3.20 14.43
C TRP A 6 -6.87 -3.92 15.35
N LEU A 7 -5.72 -4.38 14.84
CA LEU A 7 -4.65 -4.97 15.65
C LEU A 7 -3.97 -3.96 16.57
N LEU A 8 -4.13 -2.65 16.33
CA LEU A 8 -3.67 -1.60 17.25
C LEU A 8 -4.37 -1.69 18.62
N LEU A 9 -5.55 -2.32 18.71
CA LEU A 9 -6.22 -2.56 19.99
C LEU A 9 -5.41 -3.48 20.92
N LEU A 10 -4.54 -4.34 20.39
CA LEU A 10 -3.64 -5.18 21.20
C LEU A 10 -2.62 -4.35 21.99
N ALA A 11 -2.24 -3.16 21.48
CA ALA A 11 -1.37 -2.23 22.20
C ALA A 11 -2.03 -1.72 23.50
N ALA A 12 -3.37 -1.64 23.54
CA ALA A 12 -4.12 -1.28 24.75
C ALA A 12 -4.22 -2.43 25.76
N GLY A 13 -3.99 -3.69 25.34
CA GLY A 13 -4.07 -4.86 26.22
C GLY A 13 -3.07 -4.84 27.38
N LEU A 14 -1.84 -4.38 27.14
CA LEU A 14 -0.81 -4.29 28.16
C LEU A 14 -1.09 -3.22 29.24
N PRO A 15 -1.40 -1.94 28.91
CA PRO A 15 -1.75 -0.96 29.94
C PRO A 15 -3.03 -1.35 30.69
N VAL A 16 -4.01 -1.95 30.02
CA VAL A 16 -5.21 -2.50 30.68
C VAL A 16 -4.83 -3.61 31.65
N TYR A 17 -3.97 -4.55 31.26
CA TYR A 17 -3.47 -5.61 32.14
C TYR A 17 -2.70 -5.06 33.34
N LEU A 18 -1.82 -4.07 33.14
CA LEU A 18 -1.05 -3.44 34.22
C LEU A 18 -1.95 -2.66 35.19
N VAL A 19 -2.95 -1.93 34.69
CA VAL A 19 -3.94 -1.22 35.51
C VAL A 19 -4.81 -2.21 36.27
N ALA A 20 -5.33 -3.26 35.62
CA ALA A 20 -6.11 -4.31 36.25
C ALA A 20 -5.30 -5.06 37.33
N ALA A 21 -4.05 -5.42 37.03
CA ALA A 21 -3.14 -6.03 38.00
C ALA A 21 -2.81 -5.08 39.15
N ARG A 22 -2.65 -3.77 38.91
CA ARG A 22 -2.42 -2.76 39.95
C ARG A 22 -3.68 -2.53 40.80
N MET A 23 -4.87 -2.53 40.20
CA MET A 23 -6.16 -2.42 40.88
C MET A 23 -6.45 -3.67 41.72
N ALA A 24 -6.19 -4.87 41.18
CA ALA A 24 -6.29 -6.13 41.91
C ALA A 24 -5.29 -6.18 43.08
N ARG A 25 -4.07 -5.69 42.89
CA ARG A 25 -3.06 -5.54 43.98
C ARG A 25 -3.44 -4.45 44.99
N ARG A 26 -4.15 -3.39 44.58
CA ARG A 26 -4.70 -2.36 45.48
C ARG A 26 -5.88 -2.88 46.29
N GLY A 27 -6.77 -3.68 45.70
CA GLY A 27 -7.86 -4.38 46.39
C GLY A 27 -7.37 -5.56 47.26
N GLY A 28 -6.20 -6.11 46.94
CA GLY A 28 -5.53 -7.20 47.65
C GLY A 28 -4.56 -6.77 48.76
N ARG A 29 -4.69 -5.56 49.33
CA ARG A 29 -3.97 -5.17 50.56
C ARG A 29 -4.43 -5.92 51.82
N ARG A 30 -5.05 -7.09 51.69
CA ARG A 30 -4.90 -8.15 52.69
C ARG A 30 -3.54 -8.81 52.44
N GLY A 31 -2.48 -8.06 52.67
CA GLY A 31 -1.12 -8.57 52.54
C GLY A 31 -0.98 -9.80 53.42
N ILE A 32 -0.77 -10.97 52.81
CA ILE A 32 -0.22 -12.11 53.53
C ILE A 32 1.13 -11.63 54.03
N ARG A 33 1.21 -11.34 55.33
CA ARG A 33 2.47 -11.07 55.99
C ARG A 33 3.24 -12.38 55.95
N LEU A 34 4.05 -12.56 54.91
CA LEU A 34 5.05 -13.62 54.89
C LEU A 34 6.10 -13.21 55.93
N PRO A 35 6.30 -13.98 57.01
CA PRO A 35 7.32 -13.71 58.02
C PRO A 35 8.68 -14.06 57.42
N LEU A 36 9.13 -13.26 56.45
CA LEU A 36 10.45 -13.35 55.84
C LEU A 36 11.48 -12.59 56.68
N ASP A 37 11.02 -11.81 57.66
CA ASP A 37 11.89 -11.19 58.65
C ASP A 37 12.39 -12.26 59.63
N PRO A 38 13.68 -12.24 60.00
CA PRO A 38 14.22 -13.17 61.00
C PRO A 38 13.46 -13.02 62.33
N TRP A 39 13.01 -14.14 62.91
CA TRP A 39 12.33 -14.12 64.21
C TRP A 39 13.24 -13.50 65.29
N GLY A 40 12.88 -12.32 65.79
CA GLY A 40 13.66 -11.58 66.78
C GLY A 40 14.86 -10.79 66.22
N GLY A 41 15.02 -10.70 64.89
CA GLY A 41 16.07 -9.93 64.23
C GLY A 41 15.63 -8.54 63.76
N PRO A 42 16.57 -7.67 63.36
CA PRO A 42 16.23 -6.40 62.72
C PRO A 42 15.46 -6.65 61.41
N PRO A 43 14.56 -5.72 61.00
CA PRO A 43 13.80 -5.87 59.76
C PRO A 43 14.73 -6.04 58.56
N SER A 44 14.33 -6.87 57.60
CA SER A 44 15.09 -7.07 56.38
C SER A 44 15.29 -5.73 55.63
N PRO A 45 16.52 -5.40 55.19
CA PRO A 45 16.75 -4.16 54.49
C PRO A 45 15.96 -4.14 53.18
N ASP A 46 15.35 -2.99 52.88
CA ASP A 46 14.65 -2.78 51.62
C ASP A 46 15.58 -3.08 50.43
N ALA A 47 15.00 -3.62 49.35
CA ALA A 47 15.74 -3.90 48.13
C ALA A 47 16.54 -2.67 47.68
N PRO A 48 17.84 -2.84 47.33
CA PRO A 48 18.68 -1.73 46.90
C PRO A 48 18.02 -0.95 45.76
N LEU A 49 18.20 0.37 45.74
CA LEU A 49 17.61 1.25 44.74
C LEU A 49 17.92 0.76 43.30
N ALA A 50 19.12 0.22 43.08
CA ALA A 50 19.53 -0.38 41.81
C ALA A 50 18.64 -1.55 41.37
N TRP A 51 18.27 -2.46 42.27
CA TRP A 51 17.38 -3.59 41.95
C TRP A 51 15.96 -3.12 41.63
N ARG A 52 15.46 -2.13 42.38
CA ARG A 52 14.16 -1.51 42.11
C ARG A 52 14.17 -0.78 40.76
N ALA A 53 15.25 -0.06 40.44
CA ALA A 53 15.42 0.60 39.16
C ALA A 53 15.52 -0.40 38.01
N ALA A 54 16.26 -1.51 38.17
CA ALA A 54 16.36 -2.57 37.17
C ALA A 54 14.99 -3.23 36.89
N LEU A 55 14.17 -3.45 37.92
CA LEU A 55 12.81 -3.98 37.77
C LEU A 55 11.87 -3.01 37.05
N VAL A 56 12.01 -1.70 37.30
CA VAL A 56 11.22 -0.69 36.58
C VAL A 56 11.67 -0.60 35.12
N LEU A 57 12.99 -0.61 34.88
CA LEU A 57 13.54 -0.55 33.54
C LEU A 57 13.17 -1.79 32.70
N SER A 58 13.21 -2.98 33.29
CA SER A 58 12.80 -4.20 32.60
C SER A 58 11.30 -4.20 32.28
N ALA A 59 10.46 -3.71 33.19
CA ALA A 59 9.04 -3.53 32.93
C ALA A 59 8.76 -2.54 31.79
N LEU A 60 9.50 -1.42 31.74
CA LEU A 60 9.41 -0.45 30.64
C LEU A 60 9.87 -1.06 29.31
N ALA A 61 10.94 -1.85 29.31
CA ALA A 61 11.43 -2.54 28.12
C ALA A 61 10.43 -3.54 27.57
N ILE A 62 9.79 -4.34 28.43
CA ILE A 62 8.71 -5.27 28.04
C ILE A 62 7.54 -4.48 27.45
N ALA A 63 7.18 -3.34 28.04
CA ALA A 63 6.09 -2.52 27.53
C ALA A 63 6.39 -1.92 26.15
N ALA A 64 7.61 -1.40 25.97
CA ALA A 64 8.06 -0.90 24.68
C ALA A 64 8.07 -2.01 23.62
N SER A 65 8.56 -3.21 23.98
CA SER A 65 8.56 -4.37 23.09
C SER A 65 7.14 -4.77 22.65
N TRP A 66 6.18 -4.80 23.57
CA TRP A 66 4.79 -5.13 23.24
C TRP A 66 4.15 -4.13 22.27
N ILE A 67 4.42 -2.84 22.47
CA ILE A 67 3.95 -1.77 21.57
C ILE A 67 4.58 -1.93 20.19
N ALA A 68 5.90 -2.15 20.13
CA ALA A 68 6.62 -2.34 18.87
C ALA A 68 6.08 -3.53 18.07
N VAL A 69 5.84 -4.67 18.73
CA VAL A 69 5.24 -5.86 18.10
C VAL A 69 3.82 -5.56 17.61
N SER A 70 3.02 -4.84 18.39
CA SER A 70 1.65 -4.48 18.00
C SER A 70 1.63 -3.57 16.76
N VAL A 71 2.54 -2.59 16.69
CA VAL A 71 2.68 -1.69 15.54
C VAL A 71 3.18 -2.46 14.31
N ALA A 72 4.17 -3.33 14.47
CA ALA A 72 4.67 -4.17 13.38
C ALA A 72 3.57 -5.10 12.85
N ALA A 73 2.78 -5.70 13.74
CA ALA A 73 1.65 -6.57 13.38
C ALA A 73 0.53 -5.83 12.64
N ALA A 74 0.31 -4.55 12.92
CA ALA A 74 -0.67 -3.73 12.20
C ALA A 74 -0.26 -3.45 10.74
N GLY A 75 0.99 -3.73 10.36
CA GLY A 75 1.50 -3.60 9.00
C GLY A 75 1.50 -2.13 8.55
N PRO A 76 2.43 -1.29 9.03
CA PRO A 76 2.54 0.09 8.56
C PRO A 76 2.98 0.09 7.10
N VAL A 77 2.06 0.42 6.20
CA VAL A 77 2.34 0.57 4.78
C VAL A 77 2.65 2.04 4.50
N LEU A 78 3.88 2.29 4.04
CA LEU A 78 4.22 3.55 3.39
C LEU A 78 3.67 3.51 1.97
N VAL A 79 2.54 4.18 1.75
CA VAL A 79 1.96 4.31 0.42
C VAL A 79 2.71 5.43 -0.29
N GLU A 80 3.80 5.08 -0.95
CA GLU A 80 4.39 5.95 -1.96
C GLU A 80 3.46 5.94 -3.16
N ARG A 81 2.67 7.01 -3.30
CA ARG A 81 2.05 7.34 -4.59
C ARG A 81 3.16 7.86 -5.48
N SER A 82 3.99 6.97 -5.99
CA SER A 82 4.83 7.32 -7.13
C SER A 82 3.87 7.70 -8.25
N PRO A 83 3.86 8.95 -8.74
CA PRO A 83 3.28 9.20 -10.04
C PRO A 83 4.02 8.25 -10.97
N VAL A 84 3.30 7.30 -11.57
CA VAL A 84 3.87 6.44 -12.62
C VAL A 84 4.59 7.42 -13.56
N PRO A 85 5.93 7.36 -13.68
CA PRO A 85 6.64 8.35 -14.46
C PRO A 85 6.07 8.24 -15.87
N PHE A 86 5.36 9.29 -16.27
CA PHE A 86 4.76 9.43 -17.58
C PHE A 86 5.91 9.68 -18.56
N ARG A 87 6.73 8.66 -18.82
CA ARG A 87 7.88 8.71 -19.73
C ARG A 87 8.43 7.30 -19.99
N SER A 88 8.37 6.93 -21.27
CA SER A 88 9.10 5.86 -21.98
C SER A 88 8.72 4.38 -21.85
N GLU A 89 7.64 3.98 -21.18
CA GLU A 89 7.27 2.56 -21.07
C GLU A 89 5.78 2.26 -21.29
N LEU A 90 5.04 3.18 -21.90
CA LEU A 90 3.64 2.95 -22.22
C LEU A 90 3.54 2.47 -23.67
N ASP A 91 3.03 1.26 -23.89
CA ASP A 91 2.74 0.73 -25.21
C ASP A 91 1.22 0.75 -25.44
N ILE A 92 0.78 1.44 -26.50
CA ILE A 92 -0.63 1.57 -26.88
C ILE A 92 -0.83 0.87 -28.21
N VAL A 93 -1.85 0.02 -28.32
CA VAL A 93 -2.20 -0.63 -29.58
C VAL A 93 -3.63 -0.26 -29.95
N PHE A 94 -3.78 0.44 -31.08
CA PHE A 94 -5.08 0.69 -31.67
C PHE A 94 -5.53 -0.53 -32.46
N VAL A 95 -6.74 -0.99 -32.18
CA VAL A 95 -7.35 -2.14 -32.86
C VAL A 95 -8.59 -1.64 -33.59
N VAL A 96 -8.49 -1.47 -34.90
CA VAL A 96 -9.49 -0.81 -35.75
C VAL A 96 -10.29 -1.85 -36.53
N ASP A 97 -11.62 -1.79 -36.41
CA ASP A 97 -12.54 -2.64 -37.20
C ASP A 97 -12.55 -2.14 -38.65
N VAL A 98 -12.32 -3.04 -39.60
CA VAL A 98 -12.40 -2.79 -41.05
C VAL A 98 -13.49 -3.63 -41.73
N SER A 99 -14.44 -4.15 -40.95
CA SER A 99 -15.59 -4.89 -41.45
C SER A 99 -16.51 -4.00 -42.30
N PRO A 100 -17.37 -4.58 -43.15
CA PRO A 100 -18.29 -3.81 -43.99
C PRO A 100 -19.21 -2.84 -43.23
N SER A 101 -19.46 -3.11 -41.94
CA SER A 101 -20.27 -2.23 -41.09
C SER A 101 -19.63 -0.87 -40.82
N MET A 102 -18.31 -0.77 -40.98
CA MET A 102 -17.54 0.46 -40.76
C MET A 102 -17.59 1.43 -41.95
N ALA A 103 -18.16 1.02 -43.08
CA ALA A 103 -18.52 1.89 -44.20
C ALA A 103 -19.83 2.67 -43.96
N ALA A 104 -20.48 2.49 -42.80
CA ALA A 104 -21.67 3.26 -42.45
C ALA A 104 -21.36 4.75 -42.30
N MET A 105 -22.30 5.60 -42.75
CA MET A 105 -22.21 7.07 -42.75
C MET A 105 -23.08 7.72 -41.66
N ASP A 106 -23.36 7.01 -40.58
CA ASP A 106 -23.99 7.60 -39.40
C ASP A 106 -23.03 8.51 -38.60
N LEU A 107 -21.74 8.44 -38.93
CA LEU A 107 -20.70 9.37 -38.53
C LEU A 107 -20.02 9.90 -39.81
N GLU A 108 -19.93 11.22 -39.98
CA GLU A 108 -19.26 11.82 -41.14
C GLU A 108 -17.74 11.68 -41.01
N PRO A 109 -17.00 11.25 -42.06
CA PRO A 109 -17.49 10.84 -43.38
C PRO A 109 -18.01 9.39 -43.41
N THR A 110 -17.25 8.46 -42.85
CA THR A 110 -17.66 7.09 -42.52
C THR A 110 -17.16 6.74 -41.13
N ARG A 111 -17.72 5.71 -40.48
CA ARG A 111 -17.20 5.25 -39.17
C ARG A 111 -15.72 4.90 -39.22
N LEU A 112 -15.26 4.28 -40.32
CA LEU A 112 -13.85 3.94 -40.51
C LEU A 112 -12.97 5.19 -40.58
N GLU A 113 -13.34 6.16 -41.41
CA GLU A 113 -12.58 7.40 -41.58
C GLU A 113 -12.55 8.22 -40.28
N ALA A 114 -13.66 8.25 -39.54
CA ALA A 114 -13.71 8.89 -38.24
C ALA A 114 -12.84 8.19 -37.19
N ALA A 115 -12.77 6.85 -37.20
CA ALA A 115 -11.87 6.10 -36.33
C ALA A 115 -10.40 6.39 -36.66
N ILE A 116 -10.04 6.42 -37.95
CA ILE A 116 -8.70 6.78 -38.42
C ILE A 116 -8.35 8.22 -38.01
N ALA A 117 -9.27 9.17 -38.17
CA ALA A 117 -9.07 10.55 -37.74
C ALA A 117 -8.78 10.65 -36.24
N LEU A 118 -9.49 9.88 -35.40
CA LEU A 118 -9.26 9.85 -33.96
C LEU A 118 -7.86 9.33 -33.62
N VAL A 119 -7.38 8.30 -34.33
CA VAL A 119 -6.01 7.79 -34.16
C VAL A 119 -4.99 8.86 -34.57
N ARG A 120 -5.20 9.56 -35.70
CA ARG A 120 -4.32 10.65 -36.13
C ARG A 120 -4.29 11.81 -35.14
N ASP A 121 -5.46 12.20 -34.62
CA ASP A 121 -5.58 13.23 -33.59
C ASP A 121 -4.79 12.85 -32.34
N PHE A 122 -4.88 11.58 -31.91
CA PHE A 122 -4.10 11.05 -30.79
C PHE A 122 -2.58 11.11 -31.02
N LEU A 123 -2.12 10.77 -32.22
CA LEU A 123 -0.70 10.84 -32.60
C LEU A 123 -0.18 12.29 -32.67
N SER A 124 -1.05 13.23 -33.05
CA SER A 124 -0.72 14.65 -33.16
C SER A 124 -0.66 15.37 -31.80
N ASP A 125 -1.42 14.90 -30.80
CA ASP A 125 -1.41 15.47 -29.47
C ASP A 125 -0.15 15.03 -28.71
N ALA A 126 0.79 15.97 -28.59
CA ALA A 126 2.03 15.81 -27.83
C ALA A 126 1.82 15.41 -26.36
N GLN A 127 0.64 15.68 -25.79
CA GLN A 127 0.27 15.25 -24.44
C GLN A 127 -0.35 13.84 -24.42
N GLY A 128 -1.05 13.44 -25.48
CA GLY A 128 -1.65 12.12 -25.64
C GLY A 128 -0.61 11.04 -25.90
N ALA A 129 0.32 11.29 -26.82
CA ALA A 129 1.33 10.31 -27.20
C ALA A 129 2.55 10.28 -26.27
N ALA A 130 2.85 11.35 -25.51
CA ALA A 130 3.82 11.47 -24.39
C ALA A 130 5.07 10.53 -24.32
N GLY A 131 5.63 10.11 -25.46
CA GLY A 131 6.73 9.14 -25.54
C GLY A 131 6.33 7.64 -25.42
N ALA A 132 5.04 7.33 -25.56
CA ALA A 132 4.50 5.99 -25.69
C ALA A 132 4.91 5.33 -27.02
N SER A 133 5.00 4.01 -27.08
CA SER A 133 5.08 3.29 -28.37
C SER A 133 3.66 3.01 -28.84
N VAL A 134 3.31 3.38 -30.06
CA VAL A 134 1.97 3.18 -30.60
C VAL A 134 2.02 2.15 -31.73
N GLY A 135 1.14 1.15 -31.66
CA GLY A 135 0.95 0.13 -32.70
C GLY A 135 -0.46 0.15 -33.27
N LEU A 136 -0.64 -0.49 -34.42
CA LEU A 136 -1.91 -0.54 -35.15
C LEU A 136 -2.21 -1.97 -35.62
N VAL A 137 -3.41 -2.43 -35.32
CA VAL A 137 -3.99 -3.70 -35.77
C VAL A 137 -5.29 -3.38 -36.49
N ALA A 138 -5.46 -3.90 -37.70
CA ALA A 138 -6.74 -3.89 -38.39
C ALA A 138 -7.41 -5.27 -38.19
N PHE A 139 -8.70 -5.29 -37.88
CA PHE A 139 -9.43 -6.55 -37.74
C PHE A 139 -10.76 -6.52 -38.51
N GLY A 140 -11.07 -7.64 -39.17
CA GLY A 140 -12.34 -7.86 -39.86
C GLY A 140 -12.73 -9.33 -39.72
N ALA A 141 -12.57 -10.10 -40.81
CA ALA A 141 -12.69 -11.56 -40.73
C ALA A 141 -11.53 -12.20 -39.94
N GLU A 142 -10.33 -11.63 -40.06
CA GLU A 142 -9.12 -11.99 -39.32
C GLU A 142 -8.44 -10.70 -38.84
N ALA A 143 -7.57 -10.82 -37.83
CA ALA A 143 -6.79 -9.70 -37.31
C ALA A 143 -5.40 -9.70 -37.95
N SER A 144 -4.98 -8.53 -38.44
CA SER A 144 -3.66 -8.33 -39.04
C SER A 144 -2.93 -7.19 -38.34
N LEU A 145 -1.68 -7.43 -37.95
CA LEU A 145 -0.80 -6.40 -37.41
C LEU A 145 -0.32 -5.51 -38.55
N ILE A 146 -0.74 -4.25 -38.55
CA ILE A 146 -0.34 -3.27 -39.57
C ILE A 146 0.97 -2.60 -39.19
N CYS A 147 1.10 -2.21 -37.92
CA CYS A 147 2.32 -1.60 -37.39
C CYS A 147 2.59 -2.14 -35.97
N PRO A 148 3.77 -2.72 -35.69
CA PRO A 148 4.17 -3.03 -34.32
C PRO A 148 4.34 -1.73 -33.50
N PRO A 149 4.24 -1.78 -32.16
CA PRO A 149 4.41 -0.60 -31.32
C PRO A 149 5.72 0.13 -31.62
N THR A 150 5.61 1.37 -32.09
CA THR A 150 6.75 2.21 -32.48
C THR A 150 6.61 3.62 -31.91
N ARG A 151 7.75 4.29 -31.74
CA ARG A 151 7.79 5.73 -31.42
C ARG A 151 7.90 6.61 -32.67
N ASP A 152 8.05 5.98 -33.82
CA ASP A 152 8.11 6.66 -35.09
C ASP A 152 6.68 6.91 -35.62
N TYR A 153 6.09 8.01 -35.13
CA TYR A 153 4.70 8.35 -35.46
C TYR A 153 4.52 8.78 -36.91
N THR A 154 5.57 9.17 -37.63
CA THR A 154 5.45 9.52 -39.05
C THR A 154 5.17 8.27 -39.88
N ILE A 155 5.88 7.16 -39.60
CA ILE A 155 5.61 5.87 -40.25
C ILE A 155 4.19 5.39 -39.94
N LEU A 156 3.74 5.57 -38.69
CA LEU A 156 2.41 5.15 -38.30
C LEU A 156 1.31 5.98 -38.99
N ASP A 157 1.51 7.30 -39.15
CA ASP A 157 0.58 8.17 -39.87
C ASP A 157 0.49 7.85 -41.38
N GLU A 158 1.60 7.42 -42.00
CA GLU A 158 1.62 6.95 -43.39
C GLU A 158 0.84 5.64 -43.61
N LEU A 159 0.65 4.83 -42.55
CA LEU A 159 -0.06 3.55 -42.60
C LEU A 159 -1.57 3.66 -42.34
N LEU A 160 -2.03 4.85 -41.95
CA LEU A 160 -3.45 5.19 -41.70
C LEU A 160 -4.10 5.77 -42.96
#